data_AF-A0A922E323-F1
#
_entry.id   AF-A0A922E323-F1
#
_cell.length_a   1.000
_cell.length_b   1.000
_cell.length_c   1.000
_cell.angle_alpha   90.00
_cell.angle_beta   90.00
_cell.angle_gamma   90.00
#
_symmetry.space_group_name_H-M   'P 1'
#
loop_
_entity.id
_entity.type
_entity.pdbx_description
1 polymer ?
#
loop_
_entity_poly.entity_id
_entity_poly.type
_entity_poly.pdbx_seq_one_letter_code
_entity_poly.pdbx_strand_id
1 'polypeptide(L)'
;MDLSSFLTSLVTSFLIFVFLMLLFFWLSRKEGNKVVYYPNRILKGLEPVVPGTRNPFAWIQEAMSSTEQDVISMSGFDTAVYFVFLSTVFGILVLSGVVLLVLLLPVASTDHSVKVSTTSNGTFNEFDKLSIGNVKDESPRFWAFVIATYWVSFVTYYLLWKAYNHVSKLRADALMSPALKPEQYAIIVRDIPPVPAGLTRKEQVDSYFKAIYPDTFYRSMVVTDNKEVNKIWEELEGYKKKLARAEAIYARSKTTGKPEGVRPTNKTGFLGLCGKKVDSIDYYNGKINELIPKLESEQKVTLREKQQAAALVFFTSRVAAASAAQSLHSQMVNDWTVVDAPEPRQIIWANLPIKFFQRQVRQYVVYAIVALIILFYMIPIALISAFTTLSELKKLVPFVKPVVNIEAIKTVLEAYLPQIALIVFLALLPKLLLFLSKAEGIPSLSHVVRASSGKYFYFTVLNVFIGVTVGGTDQNSPSYYLPLKEEVSV
;
A
#
# COMPACT_ATOMS: atom_id res chain seq x y z
N MET A 1 -13.76 -3.62 29.12
CA MET A 1 -13.81 -2.24 28.64
C MET A 1 -15.14 -1.75 29.15
N ASP A 2 -15.13 -0.81 30.08
CA ASP A 2 -16.37 -0.30 30.66
C ASP A 2 -17.23 0.35 29.60
N LEU A 3 -18.55 0.21 29.71
CA LEU A 3 -19.49 0.88 28.81
C LEU A 3 -19.30 2.40 28.81
N SER A 4 -18.93 2.98 29.95
CA SER A 4 -18.56 4.40 30.07
C SER A 4 -17.30 4.76 29.27
N SER A 5 -16.27 3.91 29.32
CA SER A 5 -15.02 4.09 28.55
C SER A 5 -15.26 3.91 27.05
N PHE A 6 -16.10 2.93 26.67
CA PHE A 6 -16.53 2.72 25.30
C PHE A 6 -17.30 3.91 24.75
N LEU A 7 -18.31 4.40 25.50
CA LEU A 7 -19.11 5.55 25.09
C LEU A 7 -18.25 6.81 24.96
N THR A 8 -17.31 7.03 25.89
CA THR A 8 -16.37 8.15 25.82
C THR A 8 -15.49 8.06 24.58
N SER A 9 -14.94 6.87 24.27
CA SER A 9 -14.14 6.63 23.06
C SER A 9 -14.95 6.82 21.77
N LEU A 10 -16.21 6.36 21.75
CA LEU A 10 -17.11 6.53 20.62
C LEU A 10 -17.45 8.01 20.37
N VAL A 11 -17.82 8.74 21.42
CA VAL A 11 -18.15 10.17 21.34
C VAL A 11 -16.94 10.99 20.90
N THR A 12 -15.78 10.76 21.50
CA THR A 12 -14.53 11.44 21.11
C THR A 12 -14.15 11.14 19.66
N SER A 13 -14.22 9.89 19.22
CA SER A 13 -13.97 9.51 17.83
C SER A 13 -14.97 10.15 16.86
N PHE A 14 -16.25 10.22 17.25
CA PHE A 14 -17.30 10.87 16.47
C PHE A 14 -17.07 12.39 16.35
N LEU A 15 -16.66 13.05 17.43
CA LEU A 15 -16.31 14.48 17.40
C LEU A 15 -15.12 14.75 16.47
N ILE A 16 -14.09 13.90 16.51
CA ILE A 16 -12.95 13.98 15.58
C ILE A 16 -13.42 13.78 14.13
N PHE A 17 -14.30 12.81 13.88
CA PHE A 17 -14.88 12.57 12.56
C PHE A 17 -15.64 13.81 12.05
N VAL A 18 -16.50 14.42 12.88
CA VAL A 18 -17.23 15.65 12.53
C VAL A 18 -16.27 16.80 12.22
N PHE A 19 -15.23 16.97 13.03
CA PHE A 19 -14.19 17.98 12.77
C PHE A 19 -13.48 17.76 11.43
N LEU A 20 -13.04 16.54 11.13
CA LEU A 20 -12.40 16.20 9.86
C LEU A 20 -13.33 16.39 8.66
N MET A 21 -14.62 16.10 8.83
CA MET A 21 -15.65 16.34 7.82
C MET A 21 -15.84 17.83 7.52
N LEU A 22 -15.86 18.68 8.55
CA LEU A 22 -15.90 20.14 8.38
C LEU A 22 -14.64 20.67 7.70
N LEU A 23 -13.47 20.14 8.06
CA LEU A 23 -12.20 20.49 7.45
C LEU A 23 -12.14 20.09 5.97
N PHE A 24 -12.61 18.88 5.63
CA PHE A 24 -12.75 18.43 4.26
C PHE A 24 -13.69 19.34 3.45
N PHE A 25 -14.83 19.70 4.02
CA PHE A 25 -15.79 20.59 3.39
C PHE A 25 -15.21 21.98 3.12
N TRP A 26 -14.47 22.54 4.08
CA TRP A 26 -13.80 23.83 3.92
C TRP A 26 -12.68 23.79 2.88
N LEU A 27 -11.83 22.76 2.90
CA LEU A 27 -10.70 22.62 1.98
C LEU A 27 -11.12 22.30 0.54
N SER A 28 -12.17 21.51 0.35
CA SER A 28 -12.69 21.13 -0.98
C SER A 28 -13.34 22.29 -1.74
N ARG A 29 -13.79 23.34 -1.04
CA ARG A 29 -14.34 24.56 -1.65
C ARG A 29 -13.28 25.52 -2.19
N LYS A 30 -12.04 25.44 -1.72
CA LYS A 30 -10.97 26.35 -2.17
C LYS A 30 -10.57 26.05 -3.61
N GLU A 31 -10.59 27.06 -4.47
CA GLU A 31 -10.28 26.90 -5.89
C GLU A 31 -8.87 26.37 -6.16
N GLY A 32 -7.89 26.80 -5.35
CA GLY A 32 -6.51 26.31 -5.43
C GLY A 32 -6.37 24.81 -5.15
N ASN A 33 -7.33 24.20 -4.44
CA ASN A 33 -7.30 22.78 -4.07
C ASN A 33 -8.01 21.88 -5.09
N LYS A 34 -8.59 22.42 -6.18
CA LYS A 34 -9.27 21.62 -7.22
C LYS A 34 -8.34 20.55 -7.81
N VAL A 35 -7.04 20.82 -7.91
CA VAL A 35 -6.01 19.88 -8.41
C VAL A 35 -5.86 18.66 -7.50
N VAL A 36 -6.07 18.81 -6.19
CA VAL A 36 -5.92 17.73 -5.19
C VAL A 36 -7.19 16.88 -5.10
N TYR A 37 -8.37 17.52 -5.16
CA TYR A 37 -9.66 16.82 -5.01
C TYR A 37 -10.22 16.23 -6.31
N TYR A 38 -9.84 16.75 -7.49
CA TYR A 38 -10.31 16.25 -8.80
C TYR A 38 -9.19 15.87 -9.77
N PRO A 39 -8.12 15.17 -9.35
CA PRO A 39 -6.98 14.88 -10.20
C PRO A 39 -7.38 14.03 -11.43
N ASN A 40 -8.23 13.02 -11.24
CA ASN A 40 -8.64 12.12 -12.33
C ASN A 40 -9.47 12.81 -13.41
N ARG A 41 -10.30 13.81 -13.05
CA ARG A 41 -11.06 14.62 -14.02
C ARG A 41 -10.12 15.49 -14.84
N ILE A 42 -9.19 16.16 -14.17
CA ILE A 42 -8.20 17.04 -14.79
C ILE A 42 -7.29 16.24 -15.73
N LEU A 43 -6.83 15.05 -15.31
CA LEU A 43 -6.02 14.16 -16.15
C LEU A 43 -6.75 13.67 -17.40
N LYS A 44 -8.09 13.67 -17.38
CA LYS A 44 -8.95 13.33 -18.52
C LYS A 44 -9.38 14.54 -19.34
N GLY A 45 -8.92 15.74 -18.98
CA GLY A 45 -9.32 16.99 -19.63
C GLY A 45 -10.76 17.41 -19.33
N LEU A 46 -11.41 16.80 -18.33
CA LEU A 46 -12.75 17.18 -17.89
C LEU A 46 -12.66 18.32 -16.89
N GLU A 47 -13.60 19.27 -16.97
CA GLU A 47 -13.67 20.36 -16.01
C GLU A 47 -13.97 19.85 -14.59
N PRO A 48 -13.35 20.45 -13.56
CA PRO A 48 -13.70 20.18 -12.18
C PRO A 48 -15.13 20.65 -11.92
N VAL A 49 -15.91 19.87 -11.19
CA VAL A 49 -17.28 20.25 -10.83
C VAL A 49 -17.26 21.57 -10.07
N VAL A 50 -18.02 22.56 -10.55
CA VAL A 50 -18.07 23.90 -9.94
C VAL A 50 -18.64 23.77 -8.51
N PRO A 51 -17.96 24.29 -7.46
CA PRO A 51 -18.37 24.09 -6.06
C PRO A 51 -19.67 24.79 -5.62
N GLY A 52 -20.44 25.37 -6.54
CA GLY A 52 -21.35 26.49 -6.30
C GLY A 52 -22.47 26.25 -5.28
N THR A 53 -22.87 25.01 -5.02
CA THR A 53 -24.06 24.72 -4.19
C THR A 53 -23.95 23.38 -3.43
N ARG A 54 -22.75 22.99 -2.97
CA ARG A 54 -22.62 21.72 -2.23
C ARG A 54 -23.01 21.88 -0.76
N ASN A 55 -24.12 21.25 -0.37
CA ASN A 55 -24.39 20.86 1.01
C ASN A 55 -23.23 19.98 1.53
N PRO A 56 -22.91 19.98 2.83
CA PRO A 56 -21.80 19.17 3.39
C PRO A 56 -21.96 17.66 3.15
N PHE A 57 -23.17 17.20 2.85
CA PHE A 57 -23.50 15.81 2.55
C PHE A 57 -23.78 15.53 1.06
N ALA A 58 -23.75 16.55 0.19
CA ALA A 58 -24.05 16.37 -1.24
C ALA A 58 -23.10 15.38 -1.93
N TRP A 59 -21.84 15.34 -1.50
CA TRP A 59 -20.85 14.40 -2.04
C TRP A 59 -21.19 12.94 -1.72
N ILE A 60 -21.89 12.66 -0.61
CA ILE A 60 -22.34 11.31 -0.24
C ILE A 60 -23.42 10.86 -1.22
N GLN A 61 -24.40 11.74 -1.47
CA GLN A 61 -25.46 11.47 -2.43
C GLN A 61 -24.88 11.26 -3.84
N GLU A 62 -23.94 12.11 -4.26
CA GLU A 62 -23.25 11.99 -5.56
C GLU A 62 -22.48 10.66 -5.65
N ALA A 63 -21.75 10.28 -4.59
CA ALA A 63 -21.04 9.00 -4.52
C ALA A 63 -21.98 7.79 -4.59
N MET A 64 -23.12 7.84 -3.89
CA MET A 64 -24.13 6.77 -3.90
C MET A 64 -24.90 6.69 -5.23
N SER A 65 -25.04 7.81 -5.96
CA SER A 65 -25.68 7.83 -7.27
C SER A 65 -24.77 7.36 -8.41
N SER A 66 -23.46 7.31 -8.20
CA SER A 66 -22.49 6.91 -9.22
C SER A 66 -22.67 5.44 -9.58
N THR A 67 -22.75 5.14 -10.87
CA THR A 67 -22.85 3.76 -11.33
C THR A 67 -21.49 3.09 -11.39
N GLU A 68 -21.47 1.75 -11.43
CA GLU A 68 -20.23 0.98 -11.60
C GLU A 68 -19.53 1.33 -12.93
N GLN A 69 -20.29 1.61 -13.99
CA GLN A 69 -19.74 2.02 -15.28
C GLN A 69 -19.05 3.39 -15.21
N ASP A 70 -19.60 4.32 -14.44
CA ASP A 70 -18.96 5.61 -14.19
C ASP A 70 -17.62 5.43 -13.47
N VAL A 71 -17.55 4.54 -12.48
CA VAL A 71 -16.31 4.22 -11.77
C VAL A 71 -15.27 3.60 -12.69
N ILE A 72 -15.68 2.64 -13.55
CA ILE A 72 -14.80 2.01 -14.52
C ILE A 72 -14.26 3.04 -15.52
N SER A 73 -15.13 3.89 -16.06
CA SER A 73 -14.75 4.89 -17.04
C SER A 73 -13.84 5.96 -16.43
N MET A 74 -13.99 6.31 -15.14
CA MET A 74 -13.25 7.37 -14.46
C MET A 74 -11.96 6.92 -13.75
N SER A 75 -11.96 5.78 -13.08
CA SER A 75 -10.82 5.29 -12.27
C SER A 75 -10.20 3.99 -12.83
N GLY A 76 -10.94 3.26 -13.67
CA GLY A 76 -10.50 1.99 -14.24
C GLY A 76 -11.06 0.78 -13.50
N PHE A 77 -10.82 -0.41 -14.08
CA PHE A 77 -11.38 -1.67 -13.61
C PHE A 77 -10.88 -2.10 -12.22
N ASP A 78 -9.60 -1.85 -11.88
CA ASP A 78 -9.04 -2.26 -10.58
C ASP A 78 -9.76 -1.56 -9.40
N THR A 79 -10.08 -0.27 -9.56
CA THR A 79 -10.88 0.47 -8.57
C THR A 79 -12.30 -0.06 -8.47
N ALA A 80 -12.93 -0.40 -9.59
CA ALA A 80 -14.28 -0.99 -9.59
C ALA A 80 -14.30 -2.32 -8.82
N VAL A 81 -13.33 -3.20 -9.06
CA VAL A 81 -13.17 -4.47 -8.33
C VAL A 81 -12.97 -4.22 -6.83
N TYR A 82 -12.21 -3.19 -6.45
CA TYR A 82 -12.05 -2.81 -5.05
C TYR A 82 -13.37 -2.34 -4.40
N PHE A 83 -14.22 -1.59 -5.13
CA PHE A 83 -15.56 -1.22 -4.64
C PHE A 83 -16.49 -2.44 -4.54
N VAL A 84 -16.43 -3.37 -5.49
CA VAL A 84 -17.16 -4.65 -5.39
C VAL A 84 -16.72 -5.43 -4.16
N PHE A 85 -15.41 -5.47 -3.87
CA PHE A 85 -14.89 -6.07 -2.64
C PHE A 85 -15.46 -5.40 -1.38
N LEU A 86 -15.37 -4.06 -1.28
CA LEU A 86 -15.88 -3.33 -0.11
C LEU A 86 -17.39 -3.48 0.08
N SER A 87 -18.17 -3.38 -1.00
CA SER A 87 -19.62 -3.57 -0.96
C SER A 87 -20.02 -5.01 -0.60
N THR A 88 -19.25 -6.00 -1.05
CA THR A 88 -19.46 -7.42 -0.67
C THR A 88 -19.18 -7.61 0.82
N VAL A 89 -18.07 -7.10 1.34
CA VAL A 89 -17.74 -7.15 2.78
C VAL A 89 -18.81 -6.45 3.61
N PHE A 90 -19.26 -5.26 3.18
CA PHE A 90 -20.35 -4.54 3.84
C PHE A 90 -21.65 -5.36 3.83
N GLY A 91 -22.00 -5.97 2.68
CA GLY A 91 -23.16 -6.85 2.57
C GLY A 91 -23.09 -8.06 3.51
N ILE A 92 -21.92 -8.69 3.64
CA ILE A 92 -21.70 -9.80 4.58
C ILE A 92 -21.94 -9.34 6.02
N LEU A 93 -21.36 -8.20 6.41
CA LEU A 93 -21.48 -7.66 7.77
C LEU A 93 -22.92 -7.26 8.11
N VAL A 94 -23.64 -6.63 7.18
CA VAL A 94 -25.04 -6.20 7.41
C VAL A 94 -25.97 -7.40 7.50
N LEU A 95 -25.93 -8.33 6.53
CA LEU A 95 -26.82 -9.50 6.53
C LEU A 95 -26.53 -10.45 7.68
N SER A 96 -25.25 -10.62 8.04
CA SER A 96 -24.86 -11.38 9.22
C SER A 96 -25.27 -10.65 10.49
N GLY A 97 -24.98 -9.36 10.58
CA GLY A 97 -25.22 -8.53 11.77
C GLY A 97 -26.70 -8.47 12.15
N VAL A 98 -27.62 -8.31 11.20
CA VAL A 98 -29.06 -8.29 11.49
C VAL A 98 -29.52 -9.58 12.18
N VAL A 99 -29.10 -10.74 11.67
CA VAL A 99 -29.48 -12.03 12.26
C VAL A 99 -28.78 -12.27 13.59
N LEU A 100 -27.49 -11.94 13.70
CA LEU A 100 -26.74 -12.09 14.94
C LEU A 100 -27.32 -11.22 16.07
N LEU A 101 -27.69 -9.97 15.78
CA LEU A 101 -28.26 -9.05 16.76
C LEU A 101 -29.65 -9.50 17.21
N VAL A 102 -30.51 -9.93 16.29
CA VAL A 102 -31.89 -10.34 16.61
C VAL A 102 -31.92 -11.70 17.31
N LEU A 103 -31.04 -12.63 16.94
CA LEU A 103 -31.09 -14.01 17.44
C LEU A 103 -30.18 -14.22 18.66
N LEU A 104 -28.93 -13.75 18.64
CA LEU A 104 -27.97 -14.07 19.70
C LEU A 104 -28.08 -13.13 20.91
N LEU A 105 -28.35 -11.83 20.72
CA LEU A 105 -28.43 -10.91 21.86
C LEU A 105 -29.54 -11.29 22.85
N PRO A 106 -30.77 -11.62 22.43
CA PRO A 106 -31.81 -12.04 23.38
C PRO A 106 -31.48 -13.38 24.03
N VAL A 107 -30.94 -14.35 23.27
CA VAL A 107 -30.62 -15.69 23.78
C VAL A 107 -29.51 -15.64 24.84
N ALA A 108 -28.49 -14.80 24.63
CA ALA A 108 -27.39 -14.60 25.59
C ALA A 108 -27.84 -13.79 26.82
N SER A 109 -28.60 -12.70 26.61
CA SER A 109 -29.00 -11.78 27.69
C SER A 109 -30.05 -12.37 28.65
N THR A 110 -30.92 -13.26 28.15
CA THR A 110 -31.99 -13.88 28.95
C THR A 110 -31.52 -15.07 29.80
N ASP A 111 -30.24 -15.45 29.74
CA ASP A 111 -29.69 -16.45 30.66
C ASP A 111 -29.16 -15.74 31.91
N HIS A 112 -29.64 -16.15 33.08
CA HIS A 112 -29.23 -15.60 34.36
C HIS A 112 -28.32 -16.55 35.15
N SER A 113 -27.78 -17.57 34.48
CA SER A 113 -27.05 -18.67 35.14
C SER A 113 -25.70 -18.25 35.70
N VAL A 114 -25.02 -17.25 35.10
CA VAL A 114 -23.71 -16.82 35.58
C VAL A 114 -23.85 -15.51 36.37
N LYS A 115 -24.01 -15.64 37.69
CA LYS A 115 -23.40 -14.65 38.58
C LYS A 115 -21.90 -14.82 38.36
N VAL A 116 -21.32 -14.01 37.47
CA VAL A 116 -19.87 -13.92 37.32
C VAL A 116 -19.35 -13.32 38.63
N SER A 117 -19.19 -14.15 39.65
CA SER A 117 -18.36 -13.83 40.81
C SER A 117 -16.91 -14.04 40.39
N THR A 118 -16.44 -13.24 39.45
CA THR A 118 -15.01 -12.99 39.31
C THR A 118 -14.60 -12.15 40.50
N THR A 119 -13.70 -12.68 41.33
CA THR A 119 -13.10 -11.99 42.49
C THR A 119 -12.25 -10.78 42.09
N SER A 120 -12.24 -10.39 40.82
CA SER A 120 -11.71 -9.11 40.34
C SER A 120 -12.84 -8.09 40.20
N ASN A 121 -12.73 -6.97 40.92
CA ASN A 121 -13.49 -5.74 40.67
C ASN A 121 -13.11 -5.11 39.32
N GLY A 122 -13.32 -5.82 38.21
CA GLY A 122 -12.85 -5.45 36.87
C GLY A 122 -13.98 -5.40 35.83
N THR A 123 -14.47 -4.19 35.57
CA THR A 123 -14.54 -3.50 34.26
C THR A 123 -15.13 -4.18 32.98
N PHE A 124 -15.62 -5.42 33.02
CA PHE A 124 -16.09 -6.16 31.82
C PHE A 124 -17.52 -6.76 31.94
N ASN A 125 -18.14 -6.62 33.11
CA ASN A 125 -19.40 -7.32 33.47
C ASN A 125 -20.63 -7.05 32.58
N GLU A 126 -20.67 -5.99 31.77
CA GLU A 126 -21.86 -5.64 30.97
C GLU A 126 -21.88 -6.29 29.59
N PHE A 127 -20.74 -6.35 28.89
CA PHE A 127 -20.66 -6.95 27.56
C PHE A 127 -20.52 -8.48 27.61
N ASP A 128 -19.93 -9.03 28.68
CA ASP A 128 -19.77 -10.47 28.84
C ASP A 128 -21.13 -11.19 28.93
N LYS A 129 -22.16 -10.51 29.44
CA LYS A 129 -23.56 -10.97 29.45
C LYS A 129 -24.15 -11.22 28.06
N LEU A 130 -23.61 -10.57 27.03
CA LEU A 130 -24.05 -10.69 25.64
C LEU A 130 -23.29 -11.75 24.85
N SER A 131 -22.29 -12.37 25.48
CA SER A 131 -21.43 -13.37 24.87
C SER A 131 -21.91 -14.80 25.17
N ILE A 132 -21.35 -15.77 24.44
CA ILE A 132 -21.54 -17.20 24.72
C ILE A 132 -21.10 -17.59 26.14
N GLY A 133 -20.20 -16.81 26.77
CA GLY A 133 -19.71 -17.06 28.13
C GLY A 133 -20.77 -16.88 29.23
N ASN A 134 -21.91 -16.26 28.95
CA ASN A 134 -23.02 -16.14 29.90
C ASN A 134 -23.99 -17.34 29.87
N VAL A 135 -23.88 -18.22 28.87
CA VAL A 135 -24.78 -19.36 28.68
C VAL A 135 -24.33 -20.52 29.57
N LYS A 136 -25.27 -21.15 30.29
CA LYS A 136 -24.98 -22.32 31.14
C LYS A 136 -24.46 -23.50 30.32
N ASP A 137 -23.48 -24.22 30.86
CA ASP A 137 -23.06 -25.54 30.35
C ASP A 137 -24.26 -26.48 30.18
N GLU A 138 -24.24 -27.28 29.10
CA GLU A 138 -25.30 -28.22 28.69
C GLU A 138 -26.66 -27.59 28.32
N SER A 139 -26.73 -26.27 28.12
CA SER A 139 -27.96 -25.59 27.71
C SER A 139 -28.30 -25.84 26.22
N PRO A 140 -29.59 -26.03 25.85
CA PRO A 140 -29.99 -26.12 24.45
C PRO A 140 -29.77 -24.81 23.67
N ARG A 141 -29.48 -23.70 24.36
CA ARG A 141 -29.21 -22.39 23.76
C ARG A 141 -27.97 -22.36 22.88
N PHE A 142 -27.02 -23.30 23.06
CA PHE A 142 -25.86 -23.43 22.17
C PHE A 142 -26.25 -23.71 20.71
N TRP A 143 -27.40 -24.36 20.45
CA TRP A 143 -27.90 -24.55 19.10
C TRP A 143 -28.16 -23.25 18.35
N ALA A 144 -28.56 -22.18 19.06
CA ALA A 144 -28.72 -20.86 18.47
C ALA A 144 -27.40 -20.30 17.92
N PHE A 145 -26.29 -20.49 18.64
CA PHE A 145 -24.95 -20.10 18.20
C PHE A 145 -24.50 -20.93 17.00
N VAL A 146 -24.73 -22.24 17.01
CA VAL A 146 -24.40 -23.13 15.89
C VAL A 146 -25.16 -22.71 14.63
N ILE A 147 -26.48 -22.51 14.73
CA ILE A 147 -27.32 -22.06 13.60
C ILE A 147 -26.83 -20.71 13.08
N ALA A 148 -26.50 -19.77 13.98
CA ALA A 148 -25.95 -18.48 13.60
C ALA A 148 -24.61 -18.62 12.86
N THR A 149 -23.71 -19.50 13.28
CA THR A 149 -22.44 -19.75 12.57
C THR A 149 -22.67 -20.33 11.17
N TYR A 150 -23.60 -21.29 11.02
CA TYR A 150 -23.97 -21.81 9.71
C TYR A 150 -24.58 -20.73 8.81
N TRP A 151 -25.42 -19.86 9.37
CA TRP A 151 -26.00 -18.72 8.66
C TRP A 151 -24.93 -17.75 8.15
N VAL A 152 -24.02 -17.29 9.03
CA VAL A 152 -22.92 -16.38 8.66
C VAL A 152 -22.03 -17.03 7.59
N SER A 153 -21.73 -18.31 7.74
CA SER A 153 -20.95 -19.06 6.75
C SER A 153 -21.66 -19.10 5.39
N PHE A 154 -22.95 -19.45 5.37
CA PHE A 154 -23.76 -19.49 4.15
C PHE A 154 -23.82 -18.13 3.45
N VAL A 155 -24.13 -17.06 4.18
CA VAL A 155 -24.17 -15.68 3.64
C VAL A 155 -22.81 -15.29 3.06
N THR A 156 -21.73 -15.60 3.77
CA THR A 156 -20.35 -15.33 3.34
C THR A 156 -20.06 -16.08 2.04
N TYR A 157 -20.25 -17.40 1.98
CA TYR A 157 -19.99 -18.18 0.77
C TYR A 157 -20.85 -17.72 -0.42
N TYR A 158 -22.14 -17.47 -0.20
CA TYR A 158 -23.05 -17.03 -1.24
C TYR A 158 -22.66 -15.65 -1.82
N LEU A 159 -22.40 -14.66 -0.96
CA LEU A 159 -21.99 -13.33 -1.39
C LEU A 159 -20.61 -13.34 -2.06
N LEU A 160 -19.64 -14.12 -1.54
CA LEU A 160 -18.35 -14.30 -2.18
C LEU A 160 -18.49 -14.94 -3.56
N TRP A 161 -19.30 -15.99 -3.69
CA TRP A 161 -19.55 -16.65 -4.97
C TRP A 161 -20.20 -15.69 -5.98
N LYS A 162 -21.21 -14.93 -5.54
CA LYS A 162 -21.87 -13.91 -6.37
C LYS A 162 -20.87 -12.83 -6.82
N ALA A 163 -20.08 -12.29 -5.90
CA ALA A 163 -19.09 -11.27 -6.18
C ALA A 163 -17.97 -11.80 -7.08
N TYR A 164 -17.52 -13.03 -6.87
CA TYR A 164 -16.49 -13.66 -7.69
C TYR A 164 -16.95 -13.83 -9.14
N ASN A 165 -18.18 -14.31 -9.36
CA ASN A 165 -18.76 -14.41 -10.70
C ASN A 165 -18.93 -13.03 -11.35
N HIS A 166 -19.34 -12.00 -10.58
CA HIS A 166 -19.44 -10.62 -11.08
C HIS A 166 -18.08 -10.05 -11.49
N VAL A 167 -17.07 -10.14 -10.61
CA VAL A 167 -15.71 -9.68 -10.89
C VAL A 167 -15.07 -10.44 -12.05
N SER A 168 -15.37 -11.73 -12.20
CA SER A 168 -14.92 -12.54 -13.34
C SER A 168 -15.49 -12.00 -14.66
N LYS A 169 -16.78 -11.64 -14.69
CA LYS A 169 -17.42 -11.00 -15.85
C LYS A 169 -16.81 -9.63 -16.14
N LEU A 170 -16.65 -8.76 -15.13
CA LEU A 170 -15.99 -7.46 -15.28
C LEU A 170 -14.58 -7.60 -15.85
N ARG A 171 -13.82 -8.61 -15.39
CA ARG A 171 -12.49 -8.91 -15.92
C ARG A 171 -12.55 -9.37 -17.37
N ALA A 172 -13.51 -10.22 -17.73
CA ALA A 172 -13.70 -10.66 -19.11
C ALA A 172 -14.03 -9.46 -20.02
N ASP A 173 -14.94 -8.59 -19.60
CA ASP A 173 -15.30 -7.36 -20.32
C ASP A 173 -14.10 -6.40 -20.47
N ALA A 174 -13.28 -6.27 -19.42
CA ALA A 174 -12.05 -5.48 -19.46
C ALA A 174 -11.04 -6.02 -20.48
N LEU A 175 -10.91 -7.34 -20.57
CA LEU A 175 -10.00 -8.00 -21.51
C LEU A 175 -10.53 -7.96 -22.96
N MET A 176 -11.85 -7.97 -23.14
CA MET A 176 -12.52 -7.80 -24.43
C MET A 176 -12.57 -6.34 -24.91
N SER A 177 -12.21 -5.38 -24.06
CA SER A 177 -12.23 -3.97 -24.43
C SER A 177 -11.37 -3.66 -25.68
N PRO A 178 -11.82 -2.75 -26.57
CA PRO A 178 -11.14 -2.48 -27.85
C PRO A 178 -9.84 -1.69 -27.68
N ALA A 179 -9.57 -1.15 -26.48
CA ALA A 179 -8.39 -0.36 -26.21
C ALA A 179 -7.11 -1.20 -26.40
N LEU A 180 -6.27 -0.76 -27.34
CA LEU A 180 -4.97 -1.39 -27.57
C LEU A 180 -4.04 -1.06 -26.42
N LYS A 181 -3.59 -2.09 -25.69
CA LYS A 181 -2.59 -1.93 -24.64
C LYS A 181 -1.31 -2.67 -24.99
N PRO A 182 -0.13 -2.06 -24.82
CA PRO A 182 1.14 -2.67 -25.21
C PRO A 182 1.41 -3.99 -24.46
N GLU A 183 0.95 -4.12 -23.22
CA GLU A 183 1.07 -5.36 -22.44
C GLU A 183 0.41 -6.58 -23.09
N GLN A 184 -0.62 -6.40 -23.92
CA GLN A 184 -1.32 -7.52 -24.57
C GLN A 184 -0.52 -8.17 -25.71
N TYR A 185 0.52 -7.49 -26.19
CA TYR A 185 1.35 -7.91 -27.31
C TYR A 185 2.77 -8.25 -26.88
N ALA A 186 3.06 -8.18 -25.59
CA ALA A 186 4.40 -8.29 -25.05
C ALA A 186 4.51 -9.42 -24.02
N ILE A 187 5.66 -10.09 -24.01
CA ILE A 187 6.05 -11.03 -22.96
C ILE A 187 7.38 -10.58 -22.36
N ILE A 188 7.58 -10.88 -21.09
CA ILE A 188 8.88 -10.75 -20.43
C ILE A 188 9.55 -12.12 -20.46
N VAL A 189 10.77 -12.13 -20.99
CA VAL A 189 11.67 -13.28 -21.03
C VAL A 189 12.81 -13.05 -20.06
N ARG A 190 13.07 -14.01 -19.18
CA ARG A 190 14.13 -14.00 -18.17
C ARG A 190 14.96 -15.27 -18.29
N ASP A 191 16.10 -15.27 -17.62
CA ASP A 191 17.07 -16.37 -17.63
C ASP A 191 17.46 -16.81 -19.04
N ILE A 192 17.82 -15.84 -19.88
CA ILE A 192 18.33 -16.11 -21.22
C ILE A 192 19.71 -16.79 -21.07
N PRO A 193 19.96 -17.94 -21.72
CA PRO A 193 21.23 -18.64 -21.60
C PRO A 193 22.41 -17.80 -22.13
N PRO A 194 23.65 -18.13 -21.75
CA PRO A 194 24.85 -17.45 -22.24
C PRO A 194 24.86 -17.35 -23.77
N VAL A 195 25.40 -16.24 -24.30
CA VAL A 195 25.37 -15.98 -25.74
C VAL A 195 26.30 -16.96 -26.45
N PRO A 196 25.85 -17.64 -27.52
CA PRO A 196 26.72 -18.45 -28.37
C PRO A 196 27.82 -17.59 -29.02
N ALA A 197 28.98 -18.18 -29.30
CA ALA A 197 30.11 -17.45 -29.87
C ALA A 197 29.75 -16.78 -31.22
N GLY A 198 29.99 -15.47 -31.32
CA GLY A 198 29.79 -14.69 -32.55
C GLY A 198 28.42 -14.05 -32.74
N LEU A 199 27.44 -14.29 -31.85
CA LEU A 199 26.12 -13.66 -31.89
C LEU A 199 26.00 -12.55 -30.85
N THR A 200 25.18 -11.54 -31.12
CA THR A 200 24.72 -10.60 -30.08
C THR A 200 23.54 -11.21 -29.31
N ARG A 201 23.31 -10.77 -28.06
CA ARG A 201 22.16 -11.27 -27.28
C ARG A 201 20.83 -10.95 -27.94
N LYS A 202 20.73 -9.80 -28.62
CA LYS A 202 19.54 -9.44 -29.38
C LYS A 202 19.29 -10.44 -30.51
N GLU A 203 20.32 -10.76 -31.30
CA GLU A 203 20.20 -11.75 -32.38
C GLU A 203 19.89 -13.16 -31.85
N GLN A 204 20.42 -13.53 -30.68
CA GLN A 204 20.07 -14.80 -30.00
C GLN A 204 18.58 -14.87 -29.68
N VAL A 205 18.00 -13.80 -29.11
CA VAL A 205 16.56 -13.75 -28.78
C VAL A 205 15.71 -13.69 -30.05
N ASP A 206 16.10 -12.84 -31.00
CA ASP A 206 15.37 -12.68 -32.26
C ASP A 206 15.35 -13.98 -33.07
N SER A 207 16.48 -14.69 -33.18
CA SER A 207 16.56 -15.97 -33.89
C SER A 207 15.76 -17.08 -33.19
N TYR A 208 15.82 -17.15 -31.85
CA TYR A 208 15.05 -18.11 -31.06
C TYR A 208 13.55 -17.94 -31.26
N PHE A 209 13.02 -16.74 -31.03
CA PHE A 209 11.58 -16.50 -31.17
C PHE A 209 11.10 -16.51 -32.62
N LYS A 210 11.95 -16.14 -33.59
CA LYS A 210 11.61 -16.27 -35.02
C LYS A 210 11.56 -17.74 -35.48
N ALA A 211 12.35 -18.63 -34.88
CA ALA A 211 12.28 -20.06 -35.18
C ALA A 211 10.98 -20.70 -34.66
N ILE A 212 10.51 -20.28 -33.49
CA ILE A 212 9.28 -20.83 -32.87
C ILE A 212 8.01 -20.15 -33.41
N TYR A 213 8.08 -18.84 -33.64
CA TYR A 213 6.95 -17.98 -34.04
C TYR A 213 7.28 -17.15 -35.28
N PRO A 214 7.48 -17.78 -36.46
CA PRO A 214 8.01 -17.13 -37.66
C PRO A 214 7.16 -15.96 -38.17
N ASP A 215 5.83 -16.10 -38.15
CA ASP A 215 4.91 -15.11 -38.73
C ASP A 215 4.43 -14.05 -37.72
N THR A 216 4.48 -14.38 -36.42
CA THR A 216 3.91 -13.54 -35.36
C THR A 216 4.95 -12.77 -34.57
N PHE A 217 6.21 -13.18 -34.59
CA PHE A 217 7.30 -12.46 -33.93
C PHE A 217 7.52 -11.10 -34.59
N TYR A 218 7.51 -10.03 -33.79
CA TYR A 218 7.73 -8.67 -34.29
C TYR A 218 9.15 -8.18 -33.99
N ARG A 219 9.51 -8.12 -32.70
CA ARG A 219 10.80 -7.55 -32.25
C ARG A 219 11.11 -7.96 -30.82
N SER A 220 12.39 -8.06 -30.48
CA SER A 220 12.84 -8.07 -29.08
C SER A 220 13.48 -6.75 -28.63
N MET A 221 13.40 -6.50 -27.33
CA MET A 221 14.08 -5.43 -26.61
C MET A 221 14.83 -6.05 -25.44
N VAL A 222 16.16 -6.16 -25.57
CA VAL A 222 17.03 -6.68 -24.51
C VAL A 222 17.11 -5.67 -23.37
N VAL A 223 17.01 -6.16 -22.14
CA VAL A 223 17.15 -5.35 -20.92
C VAL A 223 18.62 -5.01 -20.71
N THR A 224 18.90 -3.75 -20.38
CA THR A 224 20.26 -3.25 -20.12
C THR A 224 20.41 -2.74 -18.69
N ASP A 225 21.63 -2.77 -18.14
CA ASP A 225 21.93 -2.16 -16.85
C ASP A 225 21.99 -0.63 -16.98
N ASN A 226 20.88 0.03 -16.70
CA ASN A 226 20.70 1.47 -16.87
C ASN A 226 21.01 2.28 -15.60
N LYS A 227 21.71 1.75 -14.57
CA LYS A 227 21.94 2.49 -13.31
C LYS A 227 22.55 3.88 -13.51
N GLU A 228 23.68 3.97 -14.23
CA GLU A 228 24.37 5.24 -14.48
C GLU A 228 23.55 6.17 -15.38
N VAL A 229 22.94 5.61 -16.44
CA VAL A 229 22.07 6.37 -17.36
C VAL A 229 20.87 6.95 -16.62
N ASN A 230 20.23 6.16 -15.75
CA ASN A 230 19.09 6.60 -14.95
C ASN A 230 19.49 7.70 -13.98
N LYS A 231 20.67 7.63 -13.36
CA LYS A 231 21.17 8.68 -12.48
C LYS A 231 21.33 10.01 -13.22
N ILE A 232 21.99 9.99 -14.40
CA ILE A 232 22.16 11.18 -15.24
C ILE A 232 20.80 11.71 -15.71
N TRP A 233 19.89 10.81 -16.09
CA TRP A 233 18.53 11.16 -16.50
C TRP A 233 17.71 11.81 -15.38
N GLU A 234 17.76 11.28 -14.17
CA GLU A 234 17.09 11.84 -12.99
C GLU A 234 17.63 13.23 -12.63
N GLU A 235 18.94 13.42 -12.71
CA GLU A 235 19.57 14.74 -12.53
C GLU A 235 19.10 15.72 -13.62
N LEU A 236 19.09 15.30 -14.88
CA LEU A 236 18.65 16.10 -16.03
C LEU A 236 17.16 16.50 -15.91
N GLU A 237 16.28 15.56 -15.58
CA GLU A 237 14.86 15.84 -15.30
C GLU A 237 14.69 16.76 -14.08
N GLY A 238 15.51 16.58 -13.04
CA GLY A 238 15.58 17.48 -11.90
C GLY A 238 15.92 18.91 -12.30
N TYR A 239 16.88 19.10 -13.20
CA TYR A 239 17.26 20.42 -13.73
C TYR A 239 16.20 21.01 -14.65
N LYS A 240 15.57 20.23 -15.53
CA LYS A 240 14.45 20.69 -16.37
C LYS A 240 13.27 21.20 -15.53
N LYS A 241 12.90 20.48 -14.47
CA LYS A 241 11.85 20.92 -13.53
C LYS A 241 12.21 22.23 -12.83
N LYS A 242 13.48 22.38 -12.41
CA LYS A 242 13.96 23.62 -11.78
C LYS A 242 13.98 24.79 -12.77
N LEU A 243 14.33 24.55 -14.03
CA LEU A 243 14.28 25.53 -15.11
C LEU A 243 12.85 25.99 -15.37
N ALA A 244 11.91 25.05 -15.57
CA ALA A 244 10.50 25.40 -15.78
C ALA A 244 9.93 26.21 -14.59
N ARG A 245 10.33 25.89 -13.36
CA ARG A 245 9.98 26.69 -12.18
C ARG A 245 10.59 28.09 -12.23
N ALA A 246 11.85 28.23 -12.62
CA ALA A 246 12.52 29.52 -12.73
C ALA A 246 11.87 30.40 -13.81
N GLU A 247 11.55 29.83 -14.97
CA GLU A 247 10.84 30.52 -16.05
C GLU A 247 9.43 30.94 -15.63
N ALA A 248 8.69 30.09 -14.92
CA ALA A 248 7.38 30.45 -14.38
C ALA A 248 7.44 31.61 -13.37
N ILE A 249 8.48 31.65 -12.53
CA ILE A 249 8.73 32.77 -11.60
C ILE A 249 9.06 34.04 -12.38
N TYR A 250 9.90 33.93 -13.42
CA TYR A 250 10.25 35.06 -14.29
C TYR A 250 9.03 35.60 -15.06
N ALA A 251 8.17 34.72 -15.57
CA ALA A 251 6.94 35.13 -16.24
C ALA A 251 5.98 35.85 -15.27
N ARG A 252 5.85 35.36 -14.02
CA ARG A 252 5.02 36.00 -12.99
C ARG A 252 5.59 37.32 -12.48
N SER A 253 6.89 37.55 -12.59
CA SER A 253 7.51 38.80 -12.15
C SER A 253 7.33 39.95 -13.14
N LYS A 254 6.86 39.67 -14.35
CA LYS A 254 6.42 40.68 -15.32
C LYS A 254 5.04 41.19 -14.91
N THR A 255 4.97 42.44 -14.47
CA THR A 255 3.72 43.15 -14.11
C THR A 255 3.59 44.40 -14.98
N THR A 256 2.40 44.97 -15.10
CA THR A 256 2.13 46.21 -15.86
C THR A 256 3.08 47.37 -15.52
N GLY A 257 3.62 47.42 -14.29
CA GLY A 257 4.60 48.42 -13.85
C GLY A 257 6.08 48.02 -14.01
N LYS A 258 6.40 46.79 -14.42
CA LYS A 258 7.77 46.28 -14.64
C LYS A 258 7.79 45.30 -15.83
N PRO A 259 7.91 45.80 -17.08
CA PRO A 259 7.79 44.97 -18.27
C PRO A 259 8.95 43.98 -18.47
N GLU A 260 10.15 44.29 -17.97
CA GLU A 260 11.33 43.43 -18.13
C GLU A 260 11.35 42.21 -17.18
N GLY A 261 10.58 42.25 -16.08
CA GLY A 261 10.55 41.23 -15.04
C GLY A 261 11.86 41.12 -14.24
N VAL A 262 11.84 40.38 -13.14
CA VAL A 262 13.03 40.10 -12.32
C VAL A 262 13.49 38.67 -12.58
N ARG A 263 14.73 38.50 -13.07
CA ARG A 263 15.32 37.18 -13.28
C ARG A 263 15.69 36.51 -11.95
N PRO A 264 15.30 35.24 -11.74
CA PRO A 264 15.57 34.53 -10.49
C PRO A 264 17.06 34.17 -10.39
N THR A 265 17.69 34.52 -9.27
CA THR A 265 19.08 34.15 -8.97
C THR A 265 19.14 33.02 -7.95
N ASN A 266 20.10 32.12 -8.09
CA ASN A 266 20.39 31.05 -7.14
C ASN A 266 21.86 31.10 -6.71
N LYS A 267 22.18 30.54 -5.55
CA LYS A 267 23.57 30.33 -5.13
C LYS A 267 23.98 28.88 -5.42
N THR A 268 25.22 28.69 -5.86
CA THR A 268 25.71 27.38 -6.32
C THR A 268 26.04 26.36 -5.22
N GLY A 269 26.11 26.77 -3.95
CA GLY A 269 26.54 25.89 -2.85
C GLY A 269 25.41 25.13 -2.16
N PHE A 270 25.76 24.49 -1.04
CA PHE A 270 24.88 23.58 -0.30
C PHE A 270 23.53 24.24 0.04
N LEU A 271 22.44 23.62 -0.41
CA LEU A 271 21.05 24.08 -0.22
C LEU A 271 20.77 25.54 -0.67
N GLY A 272 21.62 26.13 -1.51
CA GLY A 272 21.48 27.53 -1.95
C GLY A 272 21.89 28.58 -0.91
N LEU A 273 22.59 28.19 0.17
CA LEU A 273 22.99 29.08 1.26
C LEU A 273 24.34 29.76 1.01
N CYS A 274 25.31 29.00 0.49
CA CYS A 274 26.67 29.45 0.21
C CYS A 274 26.96 29.46 -1.30
N GLY A 275 27.98 30.19 -1.74
CA GLY A 275 28.45 30.20 -3.14
C GLY A 275 28.09 31.46 -3.94
N LYS A 276 28.55 31.48 -5.20
CA LYS A 276 28.36 32.61 -6.11
C LYS A 276 26.89 32.73 -6.51
N LYS A 277 26.37 33.96 -6.56
CA LYS A 277 25.04 34.25 -7.11
C LYS A 277 25.12 34.13 -8.62
N VAL A 278 24.33 33.24 -9.20
CA VAL A 278 24.25 33.00 -10.64
C VAL A 278 22.79 33.16 -11.10
N ASP A 279 22.60 33.55 -12.36
CA ASP A 279 21.28 33.49 -12.98
C ASP A 279 20.84 32.02 -13.04
N SER A 280 19.66 31.73 -12.47
CA SER A 280 19.16 30.37 -12.39
C SER A 280 18.85 29.79 -13.77
N ILE A 281 18.34 30.63 -14.69
CA ILE A 281 17.91 30.18 -16.02
C ILE A 281 19.13 29.74 -16.82
N ASP A 282 20.14 30.62 -16.92
CA ASP A 282 21.36 30.35 -17.68
C ASP A 282 22.18 29.21 -17.05
N TYR A 283 22.23 29.13 -15.71
CA TYR A 283 22.89 28.05 -15.00
C TYR A 283 22.24 26.68 -15.28
N TYR A 284 20.91 26.57 -15.19
CA TYR A 284 20.22 25.31 -15.47
C TYR A 284 20.30 24.93 -16.94
N ASN A 285 20.20 25.89 -17.87
CA ASN A 285 20.44 25.65 -19.30
C ASN A 285 21.84 25.12 -19.57
N GLY A 286 22.88 25.73 -18.97
CA GLY A 286 24.25 25.25 -19.09
C GLY A 286 24.41 23.82 -18.57
N LYS A 287 23.79 23.48 -17.43
CA LYS A 287 23.81 22.12 -16.87
C LYS A 287 23.07 21.11 -17.73
N ILE A 288 21.94 21.48 -18.31
CA ILE A 288 21.18 20.62 -19.24
C ILE A 288 22.04 20.34 -20.47
N ASN A 289 22.66 21.37 -21.06
CA ASN A 289 23.53 21.23 -22.23
C ASN A 289 24.79 20.41 -21.95
N GLU A 290 25.29 20.41 -20.70
CA GLU A 290 26.40 19.55 -20.27
C GLU A 290 25.97 18.07 -20.10
N LEU A 291 24.76 17.84 -19.58
CA LEU A 291 24.26 16.50 -19.25
C LEU A 291 23.72 15.73 -20.46
N ILE A 292 23.14 16.41 -21.45
CA ILE A 292 22.64 15.78 -22.69
C ILE A 292 23.72 14.93 -23.40
N PRO A 293 24.90 15.46 -23.74
CA PRO A 293 25.92 14.67 -24.45
C PRO A 293 26.48 13.54 -23.58
N LYS A 294 26.61 13.76 -22.26
CA LYS A 294 27.00 12.72 -21.30
C LYS A 294 25.98 11.57 -21.26
N LEU A 295 24.70 11.91 -21.30
CA LEU A 295 23.62 10.92 -21.37
C LEU A 295 23.71 10.12 -22.68
N GLU A 296 23.89 10.80 -23.82
CA GLU A 296 24.00 10.13 -25.12
C GLU A 296 25.21 9.19 -25.21
N SER A 297 26.37 9.59 -24.68
CA SER A 297 27.56 8.74 -24.64
C SER A 297 27.34 7.51 -23.77
N GLU A 298 26.79 7.68 -22.57
CA GLU A 298 26.52 6.57 -21.64
C GLU A 298 25.42 5.63 -22.17
N GLN A 299 24.42 6.15 -22.88
CA GLN A 299 23.40 5.34 -23.54
C GLN A 299 24.02 4.43 -24.61
N LYS A 300 24.92 4.96 -25.44
CA LYS A 300 25.59 4.18 -26.50
C LYS A 300 26.45 3.05 -25.90
N VAL A 301 27.18 3.33 -24.83
CA VAL A 301 27.99 2.33 -24.10
C VAL A 301 27.08 1.26 -23.49
N THR A 302 26.02 1.68 -22.80
CA THR A 302 25.09 0.78 -22.10
C THR A 302 24.38 -0.18 -23.06
N LEU A 303 23.95 0.28 -24.24
CA LEU A 303 23.30 -0.57 -25.24
C LEU A 303 24.25 -1.62 -25.84
N ARG A 304 25.54 -1.32 -25.91
CA ARG A 304 26.56 -2.21 -26.48
C ARG A 304 27.07 -3.23 -25.46
N GLU A 305 27.42 -2.79 -24.26
CA GLU A 305 28.21 -3.59 -23.32
C GLU A 305 27.40 -4.14 -22.15
N LYS A 306 26.35 -3.44 -21.71
CA LYS A 306 25.63 -3.73 -20.46
C LYS A 306 24.32 -4.50 -20.67
N GLN A 307 24.29 -5.41 -21.64
CA GLN A 307 23.12 -6.24 -21.93
C GLN A 307 22.95 -7.34 -20.87
N GLN A 308 21.73 -7.50 -20.35
CA GLN A 308 21.40 -8.45 -19.29
C GLN A 308 20.68 -9.69 -19.85
N ALA A 309 20.56 -10.74 -19.03
CA ALA A 309 19.89 -12.00 -19.37
C ALA A 309 18.35 -11.92 -19.26
N ALA A 310 17.77 -10.81 -19.72
CA ALA A 310 16.33 -10.60 -19.80
C ALA A 310 15.97 -9.77 -21.03
N ALA A 311 14.78 -9.98 -21.59
CA ALA A 311 14.28 -9.26 -22.75
C ALA A 311 12.76 -9.12 -22.69
N LEU A 312 12.25 -8.08 -23.36
CA LEU A 312 10.84 -7.97 -23.73
C LEU A 312 10.71 -8.44 -25.18
N VAL A 313 9.75 -9.30 -25.45
CA VAL A 313 9.47 -9.79 -26.81
C VAL A 313 8.08 -9.37 -27.20
N PHE A 314 7.96 -8.79 -28.39
CA PHE A 314 6.73 -8.26 -28.94
C PHE A 314 6.24 -9.13 -30.08
N PHE A 315 4.93 -9.32 -30.15
CA PHE A 315 4.24 -10.08 -31.20
C PHE A 315 3.26 -9.19 -31.95
N THR A 316 2.94 -9.56 -33.18
CA THR A 316 1.87 -8.93 -33.98
C THR A 316 0.48 -9.35 -33.51
N SER A 317 0.36 -10.54 -32.89
CA SER A 317 -0.91 -11.12 -32.42
C SER A 317 -0.95 -11.28 -30.91
N ARG A 318 -2.08 -10.90 -30.29
CA ARG A 318 -2.35 -11.08 -28.84
C ARG A 318 -2.40 -12.55 -28.45
N VAL A 319 -2.95 -13.39 -29.34
CA VAL A 319 -3.07 -14.84 -29.10
C VAL A 319 -1.68 -15.48 -29.08
N ALA A 320 -0.79 -15.05 -29.97
CA ALA A 320 0.59 -15.53 -29.99
C ALA A 320 1.35 -15.12 -28.71
N ALA A 321 1.20 -13.86 -28.27
CA ALA A 321 1.79 -13.40 -27.01
C ALA A 321 1.30 -14.20 -25.79
N ALA A 322 -0.02 -14.40 -25.67
CA ALA A 322 -0.60 -15.17 -24.57
C ALA A 322 -0.18 -16.65 -24.61
N SER A 323 -0.15 -17.26 -25.80
CA SER A 323 0.33 -18.63 -25.98
C SER A 323 1.81 -18.77 -25.61
N ALA A 324 2.65 -17.82 -26.05
CA ALA A 324 4.07 -17.79 -25.71
C ALA A 324 4.32 -17.61 -24.21
N ALA A 325 3.49 -16.81 -23.52
CA ALA A 325 3.60 -16.60 -22.08
C ALA A 325 3.21 -17.84 -21.24
N GLN A 326 2.33 -18.69 -21.77
CA GLN A 326 1.86 -19.90 -21.08
C GLN A 326 2.68 -21.16 -21.45
N SER A 327 3.48 -21.09 -22.50
CA SER A 327 4.26 -22.24 -23.00
C SER A 327 5.59 -22.37 -22.25
N LEU A 328 6.04 -23.61 -22.06
CA LEU A 328 7.39 -23.90 -21.57
C LEU A 328 8.37 -23.88 -22.77
N HIS A 329 9.39 -23.03 -22.68
CA HIS A 329 10.33 -22.74 -23.78
C HIS A 329 11.59 -23.63 -23.76
N SER A 330 11.96 -24.18 -22.60
CA SER A 330 13.13 -25.03 -22.42
C SER A 330 12.79 -26.27 -21.60
N GLN A 331 13.52 -27.37 -21.82
CA GLN A 331 13.43 -28.57 -20.98
C GLN A 331 13.86 -28.26 -19.53
N MET A 332 14.80 -27.32 -19.37
CA MET A 332 15.23 -26.84 -18.07
C MET A 332 14.43 -25.61 -17.66
N VAL A 333 13.76 -25.68 -16.51
CA VAL A 333 12.95 -24.57 -15.94
C VAL A 333 13.79 -23.32 -15.63
N ASN A 334 15.11 -23.46 -15.51
CA ASN A 334 16.01 -22.36 -15.22
C ASN A 334 16.38 -21.50 -16.43
N ASP A 335 16.02 -21.92 -17.65
CA ASP A 335 16.35 -21.22 -18.89
C ASP A 335 15.06 -20.78 -19.61
N TRP A 336 15.11 -19.60 -20.24
CA TRP A 336 13.98 -19.04 -20.99
C TRP A 336 12.68 -18.98 -20.19
N THR A 337 12.74 -18.44 -18.97
CA THR A 337 11.53 -18.26 -18.16
C THR A 337 10.71 -17.10 -18.70
N VAL A 338 9.49 -17.41 -19.15
CA VAL A 338 8.59 -16.42 -19.76
C VAL A 338 7.44 -16.12 -18.81
N VAL A 339 7.05 -14.85 -18.73
CA VAL A 339 5.86 -14.37 -18.02
C VAL A 339 5.16 -13.30 -18.84
N ASP A 340 3.86 -13.12 -18.62
CA ASP A 340 3.09 -12.01 -19.20
C ASP A 340 3.76 -10.66 -18.86
N ALA A 341 3.87 -9.77 -19.85
CA ALA A 341 4.35 -8.43 -19.59
C ALA A 341 3.26 -7.64 -18.83
N PRO A 342 3.57 -7.00 -17.69
CA PRO A 342 2.67 -6.04 -17.08
C PRO A 342 2.71 -4.72 -17.87
N GLU A 343 1.83 -3.78 -17.50
CA GLU A 343 1.87 -2.42 -18.02
C GLU A 343 3.29 -1.82 -17.88
N PRO A 344 3.82 -1.09 -18.88
CA PRO A 344 5.20 -0.59 -18.86
C PRO A 344 5.58 0.21 -17.60
N ARG A 345 4.61 0.91 -16.99
CA ARG A 345 4.80 1.70 -15.76
C ARG A 345 4.97 0.83 -14.51
N GLN A 346 4.51 -0.41 -14.55
CA GLN A 346 4.54 -1.36 -13.44
C GLN A 346 5.80 -2.24 -13.46
N ILE A 347 6.58 -2.23 -14.55
CA ILE A 347 7.80 -3.03 -14.69
C ILE A 347 8.88 -2.51 -13.73
N ILE A 348 9.40 -3.40 -12.89
CA ILE A 348 10.56 -3.14 -12.03
C ILE A 348 11.81 -3.64 -12.75
N TRP A 349 12.42 -2.76 -13.54
CA TRP A 349 13.58 -3.07 -14.39
C TRP A 349 14.75 -3.70 -13.61
N ALA A 350 15.01 -3.23 -12.39
CA ALA A 350 16.09 -3.75 -11.54
C ALA A 350 15.91 -5.24 -11.16
N ASN A 351 14.68 -5.76 -11.20
CA ASN A 351 14.37 -7.12 -10.80
C ASN A 351 14.37 -8.12 -11.96
N LEU A 352 14.30 -7.67 -13.22
CA LEU A 352 14.33 -8.51 -14.41
C LEU A 352 15.58 -9.39 -14.55
N PRO A 353 16.82 -8.89 -14.33
CA PRO A 353 18.03 -9.68 -14.56
C PRO A 353 18.34 -10.72 -13.48
N ILE A 354 17.59 -10.75 -12.37
CA ILE A 354 17.87 -11.67 -11.26
C ILE A 354 17.62 -13.10 -11.73
N LYS A 355 18.61 -13.98 -11.57
CA LYS A 355 18.53 -15.38 -11.99
C LYS A 355 17.48 -16.17 -11.19
N PHE A 356 16.93 -17.22 -11.77
CA PHE A 356 15.96 -18.11 -11.12
C PHE A 356 16.38 -18.57 -9.71
N PHE A 357 17.57 -19.17 -9.56
CA PHE A 357 18.05 -19.66 -8.26
C PHE A 357 18.21 -18.54 -7.23
N GLN A 358 18.72 -17.37 -7.66
CA GLN A 358 18.85 -16.22 -6.78
C GLN A 358 17.49 -15.68 -6.32
N ARG A 359 16.46 -15.70 -7.18
CA ARG A 359 15.08 -15.34 -6.78
C ARG A 359 14.55 -16.31 -5.72
N GLN A 360 14.76 -17.61 -5.90
CA GLN A 360 14.29 -18.62 -4.96
C GLN A 360 14.93 -18.44 -3.58
N VAL A 361 16.25 -18.24 -3.53
CA VAL A 361 16.96 -17.96 -2.27
C VAL A 361 16.47 -16.66 -1.63
N ARG A 362 16.32 -15.58 -2.41
CA ARG A 362 15.80 -14.29 -1.92
C ARG A 362 14.40 -14.44 -1.33
N GLN A 363 13.52 -15.20 -1.99
CA GLN A 363 12.17 -15.46 -1.51
C GLN A 363 12.19 -16.19 -0.16
N TYR A 364 12.99 -17.25 -0.01
CA TYR A 364 13.12 -17.97 1.26
C TYR A 364 13.70 -17.08 2.37
N VAL A 365 14.73 -16.28 2.06
CA VAL A 365 15.30 -15.31 3.00
C VAL A 365 14.25 -14.28 3.44
N VAL A 366 13.45 -13.75 2.51
CA VAL A 366 12.38 -12.82 2.84
C VAL A 366 11.30 -13.49 3.69
N TYR A 367 10.91 -14.74 3.40
CA TYR A 367 9.96 -15.48 4.23
C TYR A 367 10.49 -15.74 5.64
N ALA A 368 11.77 -16.09 5.79
CA ALA A 368 12.40 -16.21 7.09
C ALA A 368 12.40 -14.87 7.85
N ILE A 369 12.78 -13.77 7.19
CA ILE A 369 12.75 -12.42 7.80
C ILE A 369 11.32 -12.05 8.22
N VAL A 370 10.32 -12.28 7.38
CA VAL A 370 8.91 -11.99 7.70
C VAL A 370 8.43 -12.84 8.87
N ALA A 371 8.78 -14.13 8.92
CA ALA A 371 8.48 -14.99 10.05
C ALA A 371 9.11 -14.47 11.35
N LEU A 372 10.38 -14.06 11.31
CA LEU A 372 11.05 -13.43 12.46
C LEU A 372 10.37 -12.11 12.87
N ILE A 373 10.00 -11.26 11.91
CA ILE A 373 9.25 -10.02 12.18
C ILE A 373 7.93 -10.35 12.87
N ILE A 374 7.20 -11.38 12.41
CA ILE A 374 5.93 -11.79 13.01
C ILE A 374 6.15 -12.30 14.44
N LEU A 375 7.06 -13.25 14.65
CA LEU A 375 7.30 -13.87 15.95
C LEU A 375 7.83 -12.87 17.00
N PHE A 376 8.73 -11.98 16.58
CA PHE A 376 9.40 -11.05 17.49
C PHE A 376 8.80 -9.64 17.49
N TYR A 377 7.64 -9.41 16.87
CA TYR A 377 7.08 -8.06 16.73
C TYR A 377 6.76 -7.38 18.06
N MET A 378 6.42 -8.16 19.08
CA MET A 378 6.11 -7.63 20.42
C MET A 378 7.33 -6.98 21.08
N ILE A 379 8.55 -7.41 20.75
CA ILE A 379 9.79 -6.87 21.34
C ILE A 379 10.02 -5.41 20.91
N PRO A 380 10.03 -5.06 19.60
CA PRO A 380 10.10 -3.66 19.17
C PRO A 380 8.98 -2.78 19.73
N ILE A 381 7.74 -3.29 19.84
CA ILE A 381 6.63 -2.52 20.45
C ILE A 381 6.96 -2.20 21.91
N ALA A 382 7.35 -3.21 22.69
CA ALA A 382 7.66 -3.03 24.11
C ALA A 382 8.83 -2.05 24.30
N LEU A 383 9.88 -2.14 23.46
CA LEU A 383 10.99 -1.20 23.47
C LEU A 383 10.53 0.24 23.15
N ILE A 384 9.76 0.44 22.09
CA ILE A 384 9.23 1.77 21.74
C ILE A 384 8.35 2.31 22.87
N SER A 385 7.47 1.48 23.42
CA SER A 385 6.64 1.86 24.56
C SER A 385 7.48 2.28 25.78
N ALA A 386 8.55 1.55 26.10
CA ALA A 386 9.46 1.89 27.20
C ALA A 386 10.22 3.21 26.95
N PHE A 387 10.75 3.41 25.74
CA PHE A 387 11.48 4.64 25.37
C PHE A 387 10.57 5.87 25.24
N THR A 388 9.28 5.67 24.96
CA THR A 388 8.29 6.76 24.85
C THR A 388 7.70 7.19 26.20
N THR A 389 8.23 6.68 27.31
CA THR A 389 7.90 7.20 28.63
C THR A 389 8.46 8.62 28.79
N LEU A 390 7.68 9.51 29.40
CA LEU A 390 8.06 10.92 29.56
C LEU A 390 9.38 11.09 30.32
N SER A 391 9.63 10.20 31.29
CA SER A 391 10.85 10.16 32.09
C SER A 391 12.11 9.93 31.25
N GLU A 392 12.06 9.03 30.28
CA GLU A 392 13.18 8.73 29.38
C GLU A 392 13.33 9.79 28.28
N LEU A 393 12.22 10.35 27.77
CA LEU A 393 12.26 11.45 26.80
C LEU A 393 12.97 12.69 27.38
N LYS A 394 12.73 13.01 28.66
CA LYS A 394 13.42 14.11 29.37
C LYS A 394 14.94 13.93 29.45
N LYS A 395 15.43 12.68 29.43
CA LYS A 395 16.86 12.35 29.40
C LYS A 395 17.43 12.42 27.98
N LEU A 396 16.69 11.92 26.99
CA LEU A 396 17.14 11.79 25.59
C LEU A 396 17.12 13.11 24.80
N VAL A 397 16.14 13.98 25.05
CA VAL A 397 16.00 15.26 24.31
C VAL A 397 15.86 16.43 25.31
N PRO A 398 16.98 16.99 25.82
CA PRO A 398 16.94 18.02 26.86
C PRO A 398 16.26 19.33 26.43
N PHE A 399 16.14 19.59 25.12
CA PHE A 399 15.43 20.76 24.57
C PHE A 399 13.91 20.75 24.83
N VAL A 400 13.32 19.59 25.15
CA VAL A 400 11.86 19.45 25.40
C VAL A 400 11.51 19.72 26.87
N LYS A 401 12.51 19.79 27.77
CA LYS A 401 12.30 20.04 29.21
C LYS A 401 11.44 21.29 29.52
N PRO A 402 11.61 22.45 28.85
CA PRO A 402 10.79 23.64 29.12
C PRO A 402 9.32 23.47 28.75
N VAL A 403 9.03 22.72 27.68
CA VAL A 403 7.67 22.48 27.17
C VAL A 403 6.93 21.44 28.00
N VAL A 404 7.66 20.44 28.51
CA VAL A 404 7.12 19.32 29.30
C VAL A 404 6.80 19.72 30.75
N ASN A 405 7.30 20.85 31.24
CA ASN A 405 7.03 21.32 32.59
C ASN A 405 5.65 21.99 32.74
N ILE A 406 4.94 22.25 31.65
CA ILE A 406 3.56 22.73 31.69
C ILE A 406 2.63 21.55 32.02
N GLU A 407 1.94 21.59 33.15
CA GLU A 407 1.15 20.47 33.70
C GLU A 407 0.08 19.94 32.72
N ALA A 408 -0.58 20.83 31.99
CA ALA A 408 -1.55 20.47 30.95
C ALA A 408 -0.90 19.79 29.73
N ILE A 409 0.32 20.17 29.34
CA ILE A 409 1.03 19.55 28.21
C ILE A 409 1.63 18.22 28.66
N LYS A 410 2.13 18.12 29.89
CA LYS A 410 2.71 16.91 30.48
C LYS A 410 1.72 15.74 30.45
N THR A 411 0.50 15.98 30.93
CA THR A 411 -0.58 14.99 31.00
C THR A 411 -1.02 14.53 29.61
N VAL A 412 -1.15 15.46 28.65
CA VAL A 412 -1.46 15.14 27.25
C VAL A 412 -0.31 14.34 26.61
N LEU A 413 0.94 14.74 26.81
CA LEU A 413 2.08 14.04 26.23
C LEU A 413 2.22 12.62 26.82
N GLU A 414 2.06 12.44 28.13
CA GLU A 414 2.09 11.12 28.77
C GLU A 414 1.01 10.18 28.23
N ALA A 415 -0.19 10.69 27.95
CA ALA A 415 -1.31 9.90 27.43
C ALA A 415 -1.15 9.53 25.94
N TYR A 416 -0.69 10.47 25.10
CA TYR A 416 -0.71 10.30 23.65
C TYR A 416 0.64 9.92 23.04
N LEU A 417 1.78 10.19 23.70
CA LEU A 417 3.11 9.94 23.12
C LEU A 417 3.36 8.45 22.80
N PRO A 418 3.06 7.49 23.69
CA PRO A 418 3.20 6.06 23.36
C PRO A 418 2.26 5.64 22.24
N GLN A 419 1.03 6.18 22.22
CA GLN A 419 0.04 5.88 21.18
C GLN A 419 0.48 6.38 19.81
N ILE A 420 0.96 7.62 19.71
CA ILE A 420 1.47 8.19 18.46
C ILE A 420 2.70 7.43 17.98
N ALA A 421 3.63 7.09 18.87
CA ALA A 421 4.82 6.33 18.51
C ALA A 421 4.46 4.93 17.98
N LEU A 422 3.49 4.26 18.61
CA LEU A 422 2.97 2.97 18.16
C LEU A 422 2.28 3.08 16.79
N ILE A 423 1.46 4.11 16.57
CA ILE A 423 0.82 4.37 15.26
C ILE A 423 1.87 4.58 14.17
N VAL A 424 2.91 5.38 14.44
CA VAL A 424 4.00 5.63 13.47
C VAL A 424 4.75 4.34 13.16
N PHE A 425 5.03 3.51 14.18
CA PHE A 425 5.69 2.21 13.99
C PHE A 425 4.83 1.26 13.14
N LEU A 426 3.53 1.18 13.42
CA LEU A 426 2.60 0.38 12.63
C LEU A 426 2.45 0.90 11.20
N ALA A 427 2.50 2.22 10.99
CA ALA A 427 2.47 2.84 9.66
C ALA A 427 3.75 2.58 8.85
N LEU A 428 4.87 2.25 9.50
CA LEU A 428 6.12 1.88 8.85
C LEU A 428 6.08 0.44 8.32
N LEU A 429 5.35 -0.46 8.98
CA LEU A 429 5.33 -1.88 8.65
C LEU A 429 4.91 -2.16 7.20
N PRO A 430 3.82 -1.59 6.62
CA PRO A 430 3.50 -1.80 5.21
C PRO A 430 4.61 -1.35 4.25
N LYS A 431 5.33 -0.28 4.58
CA LYS A 431 6.47 0.20 3.78
C LYS A 431 7.65 -0.76 3.85
N LEU A 432 7.93 -1.32 5.02
CA LEU A 432 8.95 -2.35 5.22
C LEU A 432 8.59 -3.62 4.44
N LEU A 433 7.36 -4.10 4.53
CA LEU A 433 6.90 -5.30 3.79
C LEU A 433 6.92 -5.10 2.27
N LEU A 434 6.61 -3.89 1.79
CA LEU A 434 6.76 -3.53 0.38
C LEU A 434 8.24 -3.55 -0.04
N PHE A 435 9.14 -3.03 0.79
CA PHE A 435 10.57 -3.07 0.53
C PHE A 435 11.09 -4.52 0.46
N LEU A 436 10.73 -5.36 1.42
CA LEU A 436 11.07 -6.78 1.43
C LEU A 436 10.51 -7.50 0.21
N SER A 437 9.26 -7.22 -0.18
CA SER A 437 8.64 -7.82 -1.37
C SER A 437 9.29 -7.37 -2.68
N LYS A 438 9.82 -6.14 -2.75
CA LYS A 438 10.64 -5.70 -3.90
C LYS A 438 11.96 -6.48 -3.97
N ALA A 439 12.56 -6.81 -2.83
CA ALA A 439 13.83 -7.53 -2.74
C ALA A 439 13.74 -9.01 -3.18
N GLU A 440 12.52 -9.59 -3.23
CA GLU A 440 12.25 -10.96 -3.71
C GLU A 440 12.57 -11.15 -5.20
N GLY A 441 12.63 -10.07 -5.99
CA GLY A 441 12.90 -10.14 -7.43
C GLY A 441 11.67 -10.31 -8.32
N ILE A 442 10.50 -9.91 -7.82
CA ILE A 442 9.24 -9.86 -8.56
C ILE A 442 9.32 -8.77 -9.66
N PRO A 443 8.96 -9.07 -10.92
CA PRO A 443 9.14 -8.15 -12.05
C PRO A 443 8.08 -7.04 -12.15
N SER A 444 6.91 -7.21 -11.53
CA SER A 444 5.78 -6.27 -11.60
C SER A 444 5.46 -5.66 -10.23
N LEU A 445 5.26 -4.33 -10.19
CA LEU A 445 4.83 -3.61 -8.99
C LEU A 445 3.49 -4.13 -8.46
N SER A 446 2.55 -4.47 -9.33
CA SER A 446 1.23 -5.00 -8.93
C SER A 446 1.37 -6.33 -8.19
N HIS A 447 2.28 -7.20 -8.66
CA HIS A 447 2.59 -8.46 -7.98
C HIS A 447 3.34 -8.23 -6.65
N VAL A 448 4.22 -7.22 -6.58
CA VAL A 448 4.88 -6.83 -5.32
C VAL A 448 3.87 -6.35 -4.29
N VAL A 449 2.90 -5.51 -4.69
CA VAL A 449 1.84 -5.02 -3.79
C VAL A 449 1.00 -6.19 -3.29
N ARG A 450 0.57 -7.11 -4.18
CA ARG A 450 -0.15 -8.32 -3.79
C ARG A 450 0.66 -9.18 -2.80
N ALA A 451 1.95 -9.40 -3.06
CA ALA A 451 2.81 -10.18 -2.17
C ALA A 451 3.01 -9.49 -0.81
N SER A 452 3.12 -8.16 -0.79
CA SER A 452 3.22 -7.37 0.44
C SER A 452 1.94 -7.41 1.26
N SER A 453 0.78 -7.26 0.61
CA SER A 453 -0.54 -7.39 1.25
C SER A 453 -0.76 -8.78 1.83
N GLY A 454 -0.31 -9.84 1.15
CA GLY A 454 -0.35 -11.21 1.69
C GLY A 454 0.49 -11.37 2.97
N LYS A 455 1.71 -10.82 2.98
CA LYS A 455 2.56 -10.81 4.18
C LYS A 455 1.92 -10.02 5.33
N TYR A 456 1.33 -8.87 5.01
CA TYR A 456 0.62 -8.03 5.98
C TYR A 456 -0.61 -8.75 6.56
N PHE A 457 -1.35 -9.49 5.75
CA PHE A 457 -2.47 -10.31 6.21
C PHE A 457 -2.02 -11.36 7.24
N TYR A 458 -0.97 -12.13 6.95
CA TYR A 458 -0.44 -13.11 7.91
C TYR A 458 0.03 -12.46 9.20
N PHE A 459 0.68 -11.30 9.09
CA PHE A 459 1.08 -10.50 10.24
C PHE A 459 -0.13 -10.09 11.10
N THR A 460 -1.19 -9.55 10.50
CA THR A 460 -2.40 -9.12 11.21
C THR A 460 -3.09 -10.32 11.89
N VAL A 461 -3.21 -11.45 11.21
CA VAL A 461 -3.83 -12.65 11.79
C VAL A 461 -3.04 -13.18 12.99
N LEU A 462 -1.72 -13.31 12.86
CA LEU A 462 -0.90 -13.91 13.92
C LEU A 462 -0.67 -12.98 15.11
N ASN A 463 -0.36 -11.70 14.88
CA ASN A 463 -0.07 -10.76 15.97
C ASN A 463 -1.30 -10.04 16.51
N VAL A 464 -2.13 -9.48 15.61
CA VAL A 464 -3.23 -8.59 16.03
C VAL A 464 -4.47 -9.40 16.43
N PHE A 465 -4.74 -10.51 15.74
CA PHE A 465 -5.85 -11.39 16.11
C PHE A 465 -5.40 -12.42 17.16
N ILE A 466 -4.59 -13.41 16.78
CA ILE A 466 -4.19 -14.50 17.69
C ILE A 466 -3.39 -13.98 18.88
N GLY A 467 -2.36 -13.16 18.63
CA GLY A 467 -1.47 -12.64 19.68
C GLY A 467 -2.20 -11.83 20.76
N VAL A 468 -3.13 -10.94 20.36
CA VAL A 468 -3.95 -10.17 21.30
C VAL A 468 -4.96 -11.06 22.04
N THR A 469 -5.59 -12.02 21.34
CA THR A 469 -6.53 -12.95 21.98
C THR A 469 -5.84 -13.79 23.05
N VAL A 470 -4.71 -14.43 22.73
CA VAL A 470 -3.96 -15.28 23.67
C VAL A 470 -3.36 -14.44 24.82
N GLY A 471 -2.75 -13.30 24.51
CA GLY A 471 -2.21 -12.40 25.54
C GLY A 471 -3.30 -11.88 26.49
N GLY A 472 -4.50 -11.60 25.97
CA GLY A 472 -5.65 -11.20 26.77
C GLY A 472 -6.20 -12.31 27.65
N THR A 473 -6.18 -13.57 27.21
CA THR A 473 -6.62 -14.71 28.05
C THR A 473 -5.64 -15.01 29.17
N ASP A 474 -4.33 -14.90 28.92
CA ASP A 474 -3.31 -15.17 29.93
C ASP A 474 -3.34 -14.14 31.06
N GLN A 475 -3.52 -12.86 30.72
CA GLN A 475 -3.65 -11.79 31.72
C GLN A 475 -4.93 -11.91 32.58
N ASN A 476 -5.96 -12.55 32.04
CA ASN A 476 -7.23 -12.80 32.74
C ASN A 476 -7.27 -14.15 33.47
N SER A 477 -6.21 -14.97 33.39
CA SER A 477 -6.14 -16.28 34.04
C SER A 477 -5.71 -16.16 35.52
N PRO A 478 -6.40 -16.82 36.47
CA PRO A 478 -6.21 -16.61 37.92
C PRO A 478 -4.84 -17.08 38.49
N SER A 479 -4.02 -17.76 37.70
CA SER A 479 -2.76 -18.37 38.16
C SER A 479 -1.59 -17.39 38.38
N TYR A 480 -1.71 -16.11 37.98
CA TYR A 480 -0.67 -15.09 38.23
C TYR A 480 -0.88 -14.29 39.53
N TYR A 481 -1.95 -14.55 40.29
CA TYR A 481 -2.29 -13.83 41.53
C TYR A 481 -2.17 -14.68 42.81
N LEU A 482 -1.27 -15.67 42.85
CA LEU A 482 -0.80 -16.28 44.10
C LEU A 482 0.66 -15.87 44.36
N PRO A 483 1.04 -15.59 45.62
CA PRO A 483 1.87 -14.44 45.94
C PRO A 483 3.36 -14.79 46.10
N LEU A 484 4.24 -13.96 45.55
CA LEU A 484 5.63 -13.81 46.02
C LEU A 484 5.67 -13.06 47.36
N LYS A 485 4.91 -13.55 48.35
CA LYS A 485 4.83 -12.96 49.69
C LYS A 485 5.03 -14.04 50.75
N GLU A 486 6.11 -14.81 50.60
CA GLU A 486 6.57 -15.75 51.62
C GLU A 486 8.07 -16.04 51.45
N GLU A 487 8.91 -14.99 51.45
CA GLU A 487 10.36 -15.20 51.63
C GLU A 487 11.10 -13.93 52.10
N VAL A 488 10.59 -13.24 53.13
CA VAL A 488 11.46 -12.46 54.05
C VAL A 488 10.80 -12.45 55.43
N SER A 489 11.18 -13.41 56.26
CA SER A 489 11.03 -13.36 57.71
C SER A 489 12.38 -13.67 58.35
N VAL A 490 13.18 -12.61 58.61
CA VAL A 490 13.96 -12.35 59.84
C VAL A 490 14.14 -10.85 59.93
#